data_AF-A0A7S3IKF8-F1
#
_entry.id   AF-A0A7S3IKF8-F1
#
_cell.length_a   1.000
_cell.length_b   1.000
_cell.length_c   1.000
_cell.angle_alpha   90.00
_cell.angle_beta   90.00
_cell.angle_gamma   90.00
#
_symmetry.space_group_name_H-M   'P 1'
#
loop_
_entity.id
_entity.type
_entity.pdbx_description
1 polymer ?
#
loop_
_entity_poly.entity_id
_entity_poly.type
_entity_poly.pdbx_seq_one_letter_code
_entity_poly.pdbx_strand_id
1 'polypeptide(L)'
;MKELYHPNIITLKHAFYTQGDKPDEIYLNVVMDYVPETVFRILKHYNKLKQQVPVILVKLYAYQAFRALAYIHALGVCHRDIKPQNLLVYPDTHVLKICDFGSAKRLTKGEVNVSYICSRYYRAPELIFGSTDYDQ
;
A
#
# COMPACT_ATOMS: atom_id res chain seq x y z
N MET A 1 -5.70 -9.54 -3.13
CA MET A 1 -6.59 -8.94 -2.11
C MET A 1 -7.62 -9.89 -1.54
N LYS A 2 -8.30 -10.74 -2.33
CA LYS A 2 -9.28 -11.72 -1.80
C LYS A 2 -8.71 -12.65 -0.73
N GLU A 3 -7.42 -12.93 -0.77
CA GLU A 3 -6.72 -13.82 0.17
C GLU A 3 -6.09 -13.07 1.37
N LEU A 4 -6.23 -11.75 1.45
CA LEU A 4 -5.56 -10.93 2.46
C LEU A 4 -6.52 -10.60 3.60
N TYR A 5 -6.22 -11.14 4.79
CA TYR A 5 -7.01 -10.96 6.01
C TYR A 5 -6.09 -10.54 7.15
N HIS A 6 -5.95 -9.23 7.34
CA HIS A 6 -5.10 -8.67 8.39
C HIS A 6 -5.66 -7.33 8.89
N PRO A 7 -5.65 -7.05 10.21
CA PRO A 7 -6.19 -5.80 10.76
C PRO A 7 -5.54 -4.54 10.17
N ASN A 8 -4.26 -4.61 9.78
CA ASN A 8 -3.52 -3.49 9.18
C ASN A 8 -3.47 -3.53 7.64
N ILE A 9 -4.39 -4.25 7.00
CA ILE A 9 -4.60 -4.23 5.54
C ILE A 9 -6.05 -3.80 5.27
N ILE A 10 -6.26 -3.08 4.17
CA ILE A 10 -7.60 -2.68 3.75
C ILE A 10 -8.43 -3.90 3.35
N THR A 11 -9.66 -3.99 3.84
CA THR A 11 -10.52 -5.15 3.57
C THR A 11 -11.21 -4.96 2.21
N LEU A 12 -11.08 -5.93 1.32
CA LEU A 12 -11.93 -6.06 0.15
C LEU A 12 -13.29 -6.62 0.57
N LYS A 13 -14.37 -5.84 0.40
CA LYS A 13 -15.74 -6.26 0.70
C LYS A 13 -16.42 -6.93 -0.48
N HIS A 14 -16.27 -6.34 -1.66
CA HIS A 14 -16.90 -6.85 -2.87
C HIS A 14 -16.11 -6.44 -4.11
N ALA A 15 -16.30 -7.17 -5.21
CA ALA A 15 -15.73 -6.82 -6.51
C ALA A 15 -16.73 -7.24 -7.60
N PHE A 16 -17.07 -6.32 -8.50
CA PHE A 16 -18.06 -6.54 -9.55
C PHE A 16 -17.72 -5.73 -10.80
N TYR A 17 -18.20 -6.21 -11.95
CA TYR A 17 -17.97 -5.55 -13.24
C TYR A 17 -19.16 -4.68 -13.62
N THR A 18 -18.88 -3.54 -14.26
CA THR A 18 -19.89 -2.67 -14.89
C THR A 18 -19.49 -2.35 -16.31
N GLN A 19 -20.46 -2.25 -17.20
CA GLN A 19 -20.26 -1.78 -18.56
C GLN A 19 -20.09 -0.25 -18.56
N GLY A 20 -19.12 0.24 -19.32
CA GLY A 20 -18.93 1.66 -19.59
C GLY A 20 -19.87 2.18 -20.68
N ASP A 21 -19.66 3.44 -21.09
CA ASP A 21 -20.48 4.07 -22.13
C ASP A 21 -20.18 3.47 -23.52
N LYS A 22 -19.00 2.87 -23.70
CA LYS A 22 -18.58 2.21 -24.94
C LYS A 22 -18.80 0.68 -24.87
N PRO A 23 -19.10 0.02 -26.00
CA PRO A 23 -19.36 -1.42 -26.04
C PRO A 23 -18.22 -2.31 -25.51
N ASP A 24 -16.96 -1.89 -25.69
CA ASP A 24 -15.78 -2.68 -25.30
C ASP A 24 -15.19 -2.24 -23.95
N GLU A 25 -15.86 -1.33 -23.25
CA GLU A 25 -15.36 -0.76 -22.01
C GLU A 25 -15.97 -1.46 -20.80
N ILE A 26 -15.15 -2.20 -20.08
CA ILE A 26 -15.56 -2.92 -18.87
C ILE A 26 -14.73 -2.41 -17.70
N TYR A 27 -15.43 -1.99 -16.64
CA TYR A 27 -14.83 -1.51 -15.41
C TYR A 27 -14.92 -2.58 -14.31
N LEU A 28 -13.81 -2.82 -13.63
CA LEU A 28 -13.79 -3.58 -12.37
C LEU A 28 -13.95 -2.61 -11.20
N ASN A 29 -15.08 -2.72 -10.50
CA ASN A 29 -15.36 -1.96 -9.28
C ASN A 29 -14.89 -2.74 -8.06
N VAL A 30 -14.10 -2.09 -7.21
CA VAL A 30 -13.46 -2.72 -6.04
C VAL A 30 -13.96 -2.02 -4.78
N VAL A 31 -14.85 -2.68 -4.04
CA VAL A 31 -15.48 -2.13 -2.83
C VAL A 31 -14.64 -2.48 -1.61
N MET A 32 -14.20 -1.48 -0.87
CA MET A 32 -13.32 -1.63 0.30
C MET A 32 -13.86 -0.86 1.51
N ASP A 33 -13.32 -1.15 2.70
CA ASP A 33 -13.54 -0.30 3.87
C ASP A 33 -13.13 1.16 3.56
N TYR A 34 -13.86 2.13 4.10
CA TYR A 34 -13.48 3.54 4.06
C TYR A 34 -12.62 3.90 5.27
N VAL A 35 -11.50 4.57 5.02
CA VAL A 35 -10.59 5.10 6.05
C VAL A 35 -10.31 6.57 5.71
N PRO A 36 -10.55 7.53 6.64
CA PRO A 36 -10.71 8.93 6.28
C PRO A 36 -9.40 9.70 6.05
N GLU A 37 -8.30 9.27 6.67
CA GLU A 37 -7.02 9.96 6.62
C GLU A 37 -5.91 9.07 6.07
N THR A 38 -4.79 9.72 5.71
CA THR A 38 -3.56 9.04 5.29
C THR A 38 -2.37 9.58 6.07
N VAL A 39 -1.31 8.76 6.21
CA VAL A 39 -0.04 9.23 6.79
C VAL A 39 0.48 10.45 6.03
N PHE A 40 0.28 10.52 4.71
CA PHE A 40 0.64 11.70 3.91
C PHE A 40 -0.06 12.98 4.39
N ARG A 41 -1.39 12.93 4.60
CA ARG A 41 -2.17 14.09 5.07
C ARG A 41 -1.75 14.50 6.47
N ILE A 42 -1.50 13.54 7.35
CA ILE A 42 -0.99 13.77 8.71
C ILE A 42 0.38 14.48 8.65
N LEU A 43 1.32 13.97 7.86
CA LEU A 43 2.64 14.59 7.68
C LEU A 43 2.53 16.03 7.16
N LYS A 44 1.65 16.26 6.17
CA LYS A 44 1.41 17.60 5.61
C LYS A 44 0.83 18.57 6.64
N HIS A 45 -0.08 18.09 7.51
CA HIS A 45 -0.66 18.87 8.59
C HIS A 45 0.41 19.36 9.58
N TYR A 46 1.22 18.45 10.10
CA TYR A 46 2.31 18.80 11.04
C TYR A 46 3.35 19.73 10.39
N ASN A 47 3.72 19.49 9.13
CA ASN A 47 4.62 20.38 8.40
C ASN A 47 4.05 21.80 8.26
N LYS A 48 2.75 21.94 7.93
CA LYS A 48 2.08 23.25 7.87
C LYS A 48 2.12 23.99 9.21
N LEU A 49 2.00 23.25 10.32
CA LEU A 49 2.12 23.79 11.68
C LEU A 49 3.56 24.06 12.11
N LYS A 50 4.56 23.74 11.28
CA LYS A 50 6.00 23.75 11.64
C LYS A 50 6.29 22.93 12.90
N GLN A 51 5.53 21.85 13.08
CA GLN A 51 5.66 20.92 14.19
C GLN A 51 6.18 19.57 13.70
N GLN A 52 6.89 18.86 14.58
CA GLN A 52 7.24 17.47 14.33
C GLN A 52 6.06 16.57 14.64
N VAL A 53 5.94 15.47 13.90
CA VAL A 53 4.99 14.41 14.26
C VAL A 53 5.42 13.81 15.60
N PRO A 54 4.51 13.67 16.59
CA PRO A 54 4.82 13.02 17.85
C PRO A 54 5.47 11.65 17.64
N VAL A 55 6.58 11.39 18.34
CA VAL A 55 7.36 10.16 18.20
C VAL A 55 6.51 8.90 18.45
N ILE A 56 5.52 8.99 19.34
CA ILE A 56 4.58 7.90 19.59
C ILE A 56 3.78 7.52 18.33
N LEU A 57 3.33 8.49 17.54
CA LEU A 57 2.62 8.23 16.28
C LEU A 57 3.55 7.62 15.23
N VAL A 58 4.81 8.09 15.18
CA VAL A 58 5.83 7.49 14.30
C VAL A 58 6.02 6.01 14.64
N LYS A 59 6.19 5.68 15.93
CA LYS A 59 6.33 4.29 16.39
C LYS A 59 5.07 3.45 16.07
N LEU A 60 3.89 3.97 16.36
CA LEU A 60 2.62 3.27 16.13
C LEU A 60 2.38 2.97 14.65
N TYR A 61 2.58 3.96 13.77
CA TYR A 61 2.36 3.78 12.33
C TYR A 61 3.43 2.88 11.70
N ALA A 62 4.70 3.06 12.07
CA ALA A 62 5.78 2.19 11.58
C ALA A 62 5.56 0.73 11.99
N TYR A 63 5.22 0.48 13.26
CA TYR A 63 4.93 -0.88 13.76
C TYR A 63 3.80 -1.55 12.99
N GLN A 64 2.67 -0.86 12.82
CA GLN A 64 1.51 -1.42 12.12
C GLN A 64 1.78 -1.65 10.63
N ALA A 65 2.54 -0.77 9.98
CA ALA A 65 2.97 -0.95 8.60
C ALA A 65 3.89 -2.16 8.45
N PHE A 66 4.92 -2.30 9.30
CA PHE A 66 5.82 -3.45 9.27
C PHE A 66 5.10 -4.77 9.60
N ARG A 67 4.14 -4.75 10.51
CA ARG A 67 3.30 -5.93 10.80
C ARG A 67 2.48 -6.36 9.59
N ALA A 68 1.88 -5.43 8.86
CA ALA A 68 1.17 -5.71 7.62
C ALA A 68 2.12 -6.22 6.51
N LEU A 69 3.30 -5.62 6.39
CA LEU A 69 4.34 -6.04 5.44
C LEU A 69 4.82 -7.46 5.72
N ALA A 70 5.11 -7.78 6.98
CA ALA A 70 5.50 -9.12 7.41
C ALA A 70 4.43 -10.16 7.03
N TYR A 71 3.15 -9.83 7.23
CA TYR A 71 2.04 -10.70 6.82
C TYR A 71 2.00 -10.96 5.31
N ILE A 72 2.06 -9.92 4.46
CA ILE A 72 1.99 -10.12 3.01
C ILE A 72 3.26 -10.80 2.46
N HIS A 73 4.43 -10.50 3.03
CA HIS A 73 5.70 -11.12 2.65
C HIS A 73 5.72 -12.61 3.00
N ALA A 74 5.15 -13.01 4.15
CA ALA A 74 4.98 -14.42 4.50
C ALA A 74 4.09 -15.19 3.50
N LEU A 75 3.21 -14.49 2.79
CA LEU A 75 2.43 -15.04 1.68
C LEU A 75 3.16 -14.93 0.33
N GLY A 76 4.41 -14.45 0.28
CA GLY A 76 5.16 -14.22 -0.95
C GLY A 76 4.68 -13.02 -1.77
N VAL A 77 3.82 -12.15 -1.21
CA VAL A 77 3.27 -10.97 -1.89
C VAL A 77 4.11 -9.74 -1.57
N CYS A 78 4.68 -9.12 -2.59
CA CYS A 78 5.33 -7.82 -2.48
C CYS A 78 4.38 -6.70 -2.92
N HIS A 79 4.24 -5.64 -2.14
CA HIS A 79 3.34 -4.52 -2.44
C HIS A 79 3.85 -3.63 -3.58
N ARG A 80 5.16 -3.40 -3.65
CA ARG A 80 5.86 -2.59 -4.69
C ARG A 80 5.38 -1.14 -4.89
N ASP A 81 4.68 -0.56 -3.91
CA ASP A 81 4.35 0.88 -3.93
C ASP A 81 4.02 1.41 -2.51
N ILE A 82 4.88 1.08 -1.55
CA ILE A 82 4.73 1.60 -0.18
C ILE A 82 5.15 3.07 -0.15
N LYS A 83 4.22 3.91 0.27
CA LYS A 83 4.37 5.35 0.39
C LYS A 83 3.32 5.91 1.36
N PRO A 84 3.52 7.10 1.96
CA PRO A 84 2.58 7.68 2.93
C PRO A 84 1.14 7.83 2.42
N GLN A 85 0.92 7.94 1.10
CA GLN A 85 -0.41 8.00 0.49
C GLN A 85 -1.16 6.66 0.57
N ASN A 86 -0.43 5.54 0.57
CA ASN A 86 -0.98 4.18 0.59
C ASN A 86 -1.07 3.61 2.02
N LEU A 87 -0.85 4.47 3.03
CA LEU A 87 -0.98 4.15 4.44
C LEU A 87 -2.17 4.93 5.01
N LEU A 88 -3.32 4.29 5.06
CA LEU A 88 -4.56 4.86 5.57
C LEU A 88 -4.58 4.84 7.10
N VAL A 89 -5.23 5.82 7.72
CA VAL A 89 -5.28 5.97 9.18
C VAL A 89 -6.68 6.35 9.64
N TYR A 90 -7.18 5.68 10.68
CA TYR A 90 -8.31 6.16 11.48
C TYR A 90 -7.78 7.11 12.56
N PRO A 91 -8.10 8.43 12.53
CA PRO A 91 -7.51 9.41 13.43
C PRO A 91 -7.79 9.14 14.91
N ASP A 92 -9.00 8.69 15.23
CA ASP A 92 -9.44 8.51 16.63
C ASP A 92 -8.78 7.31 17.31
N THR A 93 -8.47 6.26 16.54
CA THR A 93 -7.92 4.99 17.07
C THR A 93 -6.46 4.77 16.70
N HIS A 94 -5.91 5.60 15.79
CA HIS A 94 -4.59 5.45 15.18
C HIS A 94 -4.36 4.08 14.52
N VAL A 95 -5.43 3.36 14.15
CA VAL A 95 -5.32 2.12 13.38
C VAL A 95 -4.88 2.45 11.97
N LEU A 96 -3.74 1.88 11.55
CA LEU A 96 -3.20 2.02 10.20
C LEU A 96 -3.61 0.83 9.33
N LYS A 97 -3.98 1.09 8.07
CA LYS A 97 -4.25 0.07 7.05
C LYS A 97 -3.47 0.38 5.77
N ILE A 98 -2.72 -0.60 5.26
CA ILE A 98 -2.12 -0.53 3.93
C ILE A 98 -3.21 -0.72 2.86
N CYS A 99 -3.20 0.13 1.83
CA CYS A 99 -4.10 0.05 0.68
C CYS A 99 -3.35 0.12 -0.66
N ASP A 100 -4.10 0.04 -1.77
CA ASP A 100 -3.59 0.14 -3.13
C ASP A 100 -2.62 -0.99 -3.54
N PHE A 101 -3.18 -2.20 -3.63
CA PHE A 101 -2.48 -3.39 -4.12
C PHE A 101 -2.41 -3.46 -5.66
N GLY A 102 -2.66 -2.36 -6.39
CA GLY A 102 -2.64 -2.36 -7.86
C GLY A 102 -1.26 -2.67 -8.45
N SER A 103 -0.20 -2.37 -7.70
CA SER A 103 1.19 -2.71 -8.06
C SER A 103 1.67 -4.03 -7.44
N ALA A 104 0.89 -4.66 -6.57
CA ALA A 104 1.36 -5.82 -5.82
C ALA A 104 1.54 -7.05 -6.73
N LYS A 105 2.54 -7.88 -6.44
CA LYS A 105 2.80 -9.14 -7.16
C LYS A 105 3.29 -10.21 -6.19
N ARG A 106 2.90 -11.47 -6.41
CA ARG A 106 3.58 -12.62 -5.81
C ARG A 106 4.95 -12.78 -6.48
N LEU A 107 6.02 -12.68 -5.72
CA LEU A 107 7.37 -12.85 -6.27
C LEU A 107 7.74 -14.33 -6.18
N THR A 108 8.08 -14.92 -7.33
CA THR A 108 8.51 -16.31 -7.45
C THR A 108 9.98 -16.32 -7.81
N LYS A 109 10.78 -17.13 -7.08
CA LYS A 109 12.22 -17.22 -7.29
C LYS A 109 12.56 -17.53 -8.76
N GLY A 110 13.32 -16.66 -9.40
CA GLY A 110 13.79 -16.83 -10.78
C GLY A 110 12.85 -16.31 -11.86
N GLU A 111 11.72 -15.68 -11.50
CA GLU A 111 10.91 -14.91 -12.43
C GLU A 111 11.46 -13.50 -12.62
N VAL A 112 11.48 -13.03 -13.87
CA VAL A 112 11.81 -11.63 -14.19
C VAL A 112 10.69 -10.72 -13.72
N ASN A 113 11.04 -9.66 -13.00
CA ASN A 113 10.11 -8.64 -12.53
C ASN A 113 10.43 -7.26 -13.10
N VAL A 114 9.40 -6.49 -13.44
CA VAL A 114 9.56 -5.12 -13.96
C VAL A 114 10.21 -4.24 -12.89
N SER A 115 11.30 -3.54 -13.25
CA SER A 115 12.06 -2.67 -12.36
C SER A 115 11.49 -1.26 -12.25
N TYR A 116 10.79 -0.77 -13.29
CA TYR A 116 10.11 0.52 -13.29
C TYR A 116 8.78 0.46 -12.52
N ILE A 117 8.88 0.18 -11.23
CA ILE A 117 7.79 0.15 -10.24
C ILE A 117 8.14 1.06 -9.05
N CYS A 118 7.28 1.16 -8.04
CA CYS A 118 7.39 2.10 -6.92
C CYS A 118 7.34 3.58 -7.32
N SER A 119 6.74 4.39 -6.45
CA SER A 119 6.79 5.85 -6.53
C SER A 119 8.22 6.39 -6.34
N ARG A 120 8.61 7.38 -7.14
CA ARG A 120 10.00 7.89 -7.31
C ARG A 120 10.83 8.01 -6.02
N TYR A 121 10.30 8.64 -4.97
CA TYR A 121 11.05 8.92 -3.74
C TYR A 121 11.14 7.74 -2.76
N TYR A 122 10.39 6.67 -3.01
CA TYR A 122 10.31 5.47 -2.17
C TYR A 122 10.90 4.25 -2.87
N ARG A 123 11.58 4.46 -3.99
CA ARG A 123 12.16 3.39 -4.79
C ARG A 123 13.49 2.93 -4.18
N ALA A 124 13.63 1.62 -4.02
CA ALA A 124 14.85 0.99 -3.57
C ALA A 124 15.96 1.08 -4.63
N PRO A 125 17.25 1.14 -4.25
CA PRO A 125 18.36 1.38 -5.18
C PRO A 125 18.46 0.33 -6.30
N GLU A 126 18.23 -0.94 -6.02
CA GLU A 126 18.22 -2.03 -7.00
C GLU A 126 17.22 -1.79 -8.14
N LEU A 127 16.05 -1.19 -7.83
CA LEU A 127 15.06 -0.81 -8.83
C LEU A 127 15.50 0.40 -9.66
N ILE A 128 16.26 1.33 -9.06
CA ILE A 128 16.88 2.45 -9.80
C ILE A 128 17.93 1.94 -10.78
N PHE A 129 18.69 0.93 -10.38
CA PHE A 129 19.67 0.26 -11.23
C PHE A 129 19.06 -0.77 -12.20
N GLY A 130 17.75 -0.93 -12.22
CA GLY A 130 17.05 -1.76 -13.19
C GLY A 130 17.08 -3.26 -12.90
N SER A 131 17.38 -3.68 -11.65
CA SER A 131 17.32 -5.10 -11.25
C SER A 131 15.92 -5.68 -11.52
N THR A 132 15.91 -6.92 -12.01
CA THR A 132 14.69 -7.67 -12.32
C THR A 132 14.49 -8.89 -11.41
N ASP A 133 15.46 -9.13 -10.53
CA ASP A 133 15.64 -10.25 -9.61
C ASP A 133 15.64 -9.77 -8.14
N TYR A 134 14.72 -8.84 -7.83
CA TYR A 134 14.51 -8.30 -6.48
C TYR A 134 13.63 -9.22 -5.59
N ASP A 135 13.66 -10.52 -5.86
CA ASP A 135 12.95 -11.59 -5.15
C ASP A 135 13.84 -12.37 -4.17
N GLN A 136 15.11 -11.97 -4.04
CA GLN A 136 16.09 -12.58 -3.14
C GLN A 136 15.91 -12.19 -1.67
#